data_AF-A0A1G7P0T3-F1
#
_entry.id   AF-A0A1G7P0T3-F1
#
_cell.length_a   1.000
_cell.length_b   1.000
_cell.length_c   1.000
_cell.angle_alpha   90.00
_cell.angle_beta   90.00
_cell.angle_gamma   90.00
#
_symmetry.space_group_name_H-M   'P 1'
#
loop_
_entity.id
_entity.type
_entity.pdbx_description
1 polymer ?
#
loop_
_entity_poly.entity_id
_entity_poly.type
_entity_poly.pdbx_seq_one_letter_code
_entity_poly.pdbx_strand_id
1 'polypeptide(L)'
;MNASDCGPLAQLSSTAPSHAEVACRRILTLFTDNAQMTSHELRCYEIAMEGLNVPPAQRRTQMEAAIQLKRDRLMARRKKEVHREATP
;
A
#
# COMPACT_ATOMS: atom_id res chain seq x y z
N MET A 1 -37.10 24.75 15.38
CA MET A 1 -36.55 23.38 15.19
C MET A 1 -35.34 23.28 16.10
N ASN A 2 -35.43 22.46 17.16
CA ASN A 2 -34.39 22.37 18.19
C ASN A 2 -33.21 21.52 17.71
N ALA A 3 -31.98 21.97 18.02
CA ALA A 3 -30.72 21.34 17.63
C ALA A 3 -30.26 20.20 18.57
N SER A 4 -31.19 19.54 19.28
CA SER A 4 -30.87 18.68 20.43
C SER A 4 -31.01 17.17 20.19
N ASP A 5 -31.31 16.71 18.97
CA ASP A 5 -31.56 15.29 18.69
C ASP A 5 -30.36 14.50 18.11
N CYS A 6 -29.13 15.00 18.24
CA CYS A 6 -27.94 14.21 17.93
C CYS A 6 -27.43 13.52 19.19
N GLY A 7 -27.96 12.32 19.47
CA GLY A 7 -27.52 11.50 20.60
C GLY A 7 -26.02 11.14 20.56
N PRO A 8 -25.42 10.75 21.70
CA PRO A 8 -23.98 10.51 21.85
C PRO A 8 -23.40 9.43 20.90
N LEU A 9 -24.25 8.60 20.30
CA LEU A 9 -23.86 7.62 19.27
C LEU A 9 -23.49 8.26 17.92
N ALA A 10 -24.00 9.46 17.60
CA ALA A 10 -23.63 10.18 16.38
C ALA A 10 -22.20 10.76 16.45
N GLN A 11 -21.62 10.89 17.66
CA GLN A 11 -20.27 11.41 17.87
C GLN A 11 -19.18 10.33 17.81
N LEU A 12 -19.54 9.05 17.85
CA LEU A 12 -18.59 7.93 17.91
C LEU A 12 -18.15 7.40 16.54
N SER A 13 -18.70 7.92 15.43
CA SER A 13 -18.49 7.36 14.09
C SER A 13 -17.91 8.33 13.05
N SER A 14 -17.34 9.47 13.47
CA SER A 14 -16.87 10.50 12.54
C SER A 14 -15.56 11.18 12.95
N THR A 15 -14.59 10.44 13.49
CA THR A 15 -13.23 10.97 13.52
C THR A 15 -12.66 10.95 12.11
N ALA A 16 -12.58 12.13 11.49
CA ALA A 16 -11.87 12.30 10.23
C ALA A 16 -10.45 11.73 10.35
N PRO A 17 -9.95 11.03 9.31
CA PRO A 17 -8.63 10.44 9.37
C PRO A 17 -7.57 11.54 9.60
N SER A 18 -6.63 11.27 10.48
CA SER A 18 -5.51 12.17 10.73
C SER A 18 -4.66 12.35 9.46
N HIS A 19 -3.92 13.45 9.38
CA HIS A 19 -3.00 13.69 8.26
C HIS A 19 -1.99 12.55 8.07
N ALA A 20 -1.55 11.93 9.17
CA ALA A 20 -0.66 10.77 9.13
C ALA A 20 -1.33 9.54 8.50
N GLU A 21 -2.58 9.25 8.85
CA GLU A 21 -3.35 8.16 8.25
C GLU A 21 -3.62 8.40 6.76
N VAL A 22 -3.95 9.64 6.37
CA VAL A 22 -4.13 10.01 4.97
C VAL A 22 -2.83 9.81 4.19
N ALA A 23 -1.68 10.21 4.74
CA ALA A 23 -0.38 9.99 4.12
C ALA A 23 -0.06 8.50 3.97
N CYS A 24 -0.30 7.68 5.00
CA CYS A 24 -0.09 6.24 4.94
C CYS A 24 -0.98 5.58 3.89
N ARG A 25 -2.27 5.94 3.83
CA ARG A 25 -3.20 5.45 2.79
C ARG A 25 -2.71 5.80 1.39
N ARG A 26 -2.22 7.03 1.20
CA ARG A 26 -1.67 7.48 -0.08
C ARG A 26 -0.42 6.71 -0.48
N ILE A 27 0.45 6.39 0.48
CA ILE A 27 1.60 5.51 0.23
C ILE A 27 1.10 4.14 -0.26
N LEU A 28 0.15 3.50 0.42
CA LEU A 28 -0.39 2.19 -0.01
C LEU A 28 -0.96 2.23 -1.43
N THR A 29 -1.69 3.29 -1.80
CA THR A 29 -2.25 3.43 -3.17
C THR A 29 -1.17 3.67 -4.23
N LEU A 30 -0.07 4.35 -3.88
CA LEU A 30 1.03 4.51 -4.83
C LEU A 30 1.72 3.17 -5.09
N PHE A 31 1.73 2.24 -4.12
CA PHE A 31 2.31 0.91 -4.31
C PHE A 31 1.53 0.03 -5.27
N THR A 32 0.20 0.11 -5.27
CA THR A 32 -0.63 -0.68 -6.21
C THR A 32 -0.36 -0.29 -7.66
N ASP A 33 -0.02 0.98 -7.89
CA ASP A 33 0.17 1.53 -9.25
C ASP A 33 1.65 1.67 -9.65
N ASN A 34 2.59 1.50 -8.72
CA ASN A 34 4.01 1.67 -9.01
C ASN A 34 4.58 0.47 -9.78
N ALA A 35 4.97 0.72 -11.03
CA ALA A 35 5.56 -0.29 -11.91
C ALA A 35 6.96 -0.76 -11.47
N GLN A 36 7.70 0.03 -10.68
CA GLN A 36 9.07 -0.24 -10.28
C GLN A 36 9.25 -0.15 -8.76
N MET A 37 8.90 -1.21 -8.04
CA MET A 37 9.13 -1.28 -6.60
C MET A 37 10.58 -1.66 -6.27
N THR A 38 11.33 -0.68 -5.80
CA THR A 38 12.65 -0.82 -5.17
C THR A 38 12.53 -1.44 -3.76
N SER A 39 13.67 -1.81 -3.17
CA SER A 39 13.69 -2.28 -1.77
C SER A 39 13.36 -1.17 -0.77
N HIS A 40 13.74 0.07 -1.08
CA HIS A 40 13.39 1.24 -0.26
C HIS A 40 11.87 1.44 -0.23
N GLU A 41 11.26 1.36 -1.40
CA GLU A 41 9.82 1.44 -1.55
C GLU A 41 9.10 0.33 -0.75
N LEU A 42 9.50 -0.93 -0.89
CA LEU A 42 8.93 -2.01 -0.07
C LEU A 42 8.97 -1.72 1.44
N ARG A 43 10.04 -1.07 1.92
CA ARG A 43 10.14 -0.67 3.33
C ARG A 43 9.16 0.45 3.68
N CYS A 44 8.98 1.44 2.81
CA CYS A 44 7.99 2.51 3.01
C CYS A 44 6.55 1.95 3.02
N TYR A 45 6.26 0.95 2.18
CA TYR A 45 4.96 0.26 2.17
C TYR A 45 4.68 -0.45 3.49
N GLU A 46 5.66 -1.17 4.04
CA GLU A 46 5.56 -1.85 5.34
C GLU A 46 5.31 -0.85 6.49
N ILE A 47 6.06 0.25 6.53
CA ILE A 47 5.93 1.31 7.53
C ILE A 47 4.54 1.98 7.44
N ALA A 48 4.00 2.18 6.23
CA ALA A 48 2.67 2.74 6.05
C ALA A 48 1.57 1.80 6.58
N MET A 49 1.72 0.49 6.38
CA MET A 49 0.80 -0.49 6.98
C MET A 49 0.92 -0.53 8.52
N GLU A 50 2.14 -0.37 9.06
CA GLU A 50 2.38 -0.21 10.50
C GLU A 50 1.66 1.01 11.06
N GLY A 51 1.80 2.17 10.40
CA GLY A 51 1.14 3.42 10.80
C GLY A 51 -0.39 3.37 10.71
N LEU A 52 -0.95 2.44 9.92
CA LEU A 52 -2.39 2.18 9.82
C LEU A 52 -2.87 1.05 10.74
N ASN A 53 -2.01 0.56 11.63
CA ASN A 53 -2.31 -0.54 12.56
C ASN A 53 -2.80 -1.82 11.85
N VAL A 54 -2.33 -2.07 10.62
CA VAL A 54 -2.63 -3.32 9.92
C VAL A 54 -2.06 -4.49 10.73
N PRO A 55 -2.86 -5.54 11.02
CA PRO A 55 -2.41 -6.69 11.81
C PRO A 55 -1.14 -7.33 11.23
N PRO A 56 -0.19 -7.79 12.07
CA PRO A 56 1.08 -8.35 11.59
C PRO A 56 0.93 -9.50 10.59
N ALA A 57 -0.06 -10.37 10.78
CA ALA A 57 -0.37 -11.45 9.84
C ALA A 57 -0.77 -10.91 8.45
N GLN A 58 -1.66 -9.91 8.42
CA GLN A 58 -2.08 -9.27 7.18
C GLN A 58 -0.92 -8.51 6.52
N ARG A 59 -0.09 -7.79 7.31
CA ARG A 59 1.11 -7.13 6.76
C ARG A 59 2.05 -8.13 6.11
N ARG A 60 2.28 -9.30 6.74
CA ARG A 60 3.14 -10.35 6.17
C ARG A 60 2.61 -10.83 4.83
N THR A 61 1.32 -11.16 4.74
CA THR A 61 0.70 -11.58 3.48
C THR A 61 0.83 -10.50 2.39
N GLN A 62 0.60 -9.23 2.73
CA GLN A 62 0.73 -8.12 1.79
C GLN A 62 2.18 -7.92 1.33
N MET A 63 3.15 -8.05 2.25
CA MET A 63 4.58 -7.95 1.92
C MET A 63 5.05 -9.10 1.04
N GLU A 64 4.61 -10.33 1.29
CA GLU A 64 4.93 -11.48 0.45
C GLU A 64 4.38 -11.30 -0.97
N ALA A 65 3.13 -10.85 -1.11
CA ALA A 65 2.53 -10.54 -2.39
C ALA A 65 3.29 -9.43 -3.15
N ALA A 66 3.66 -8.36 -2.45
CA ALA A 66 4.44 -7.25 -2.99
C ALA A 66 5.85 -7.68 -3.46
N ILE A 67 6.52 -8.55 -2.69
CA ILE A 67 7.82 -9.12 -3.06
C ILE A 67 7.68 -10.03 -4.27
N GLN A 68 6.64 -10.86 -4.32
CA GLN A 68 6.41 -11.75 -5.45
C GLN A 68 6.16 -10.96 -6.73
N LEU A 69 5.32 -9.91 -6.67
CA LEU A 69 5.08 -9.01 -7.79
C LEU A 69 6.38 -8.35 -8.30
N LYS A 70 7.26 -7.91 -7.40
CA LYS A 70 8.58 -7.39 -7.76
C LYS A 70 9.42 -8.44 -8.48
N ARG A 71 9.45 -9.69 -7.99
CA ARG A 71 10.19 -10.80 -8.62
C ARG A 71 9.67 -11.11 -10.01
N ASP A 72 8.36 -11.24 -10.17
CA ASP A 72 7.72 -11.57 -11.45
C ASP A 72 8.05 -10.51 -12.50
N ARG A 73 8.02 -9.23 -12.11
CA ARG A 73 8.39 -8.12 -13.00
C ARG A 73 9.87 -8.12 -13.37
N LEU A 74 10.78 -8.42 -12.43
CA LEU A 74 12.20 -8.57 -12.72
C LEU A 74 12.45 -9.70 -13.73
N MET A 75 11.77 -10.84 -13.56
CA MET A 75 11.86 -11.96 -14.50
C MET A 75 11.30 -11.59 -15.88
N ALA A 76 10.17 -10.88 -15.93
CA ALA A 76 9.62 -10.37 -17.18
C ALA A 76 10.56 -9.40 -17.88
N ARG A 77 11.24 -8.51 -17.15
CA ARG A 77 12.23 -7.58 -17.71
C ARG A 77 13.43 -8.33 -18.28
N ARG A 78 14.01 -9.25 -17.52
CA ARG A 78 15.12 -10.12 -17.98
C ARG A 78 14.74 -10.89 -19.24
N LYS A 79 13.51 -11.43 -19.31
CA LYS A 79 13.01 -12.12 -20.50
C LYS A 79 12.97 -11.21 -21.75
N LYS A 80 12.60 -9.93 -21.58
CA LYS A 80 12.61 -8.95 -22.68
C LYS A 80 14.03 -8.59 -23.12
N GLU A 81 14.96 -8.43 -22.17
CA GLU A 81 16.37 -8.15 -22.45
C GLU A 81 17.00 -9.31 -23.23
N VAL A 82 16.80 -10.56 -22.80
CA VAL A 82 17.26 -11.77 -23.51
C VAL A 82 16.65 -11.87 -24.92
N HIS A 83 15.36 -11.56 -25.09
CA HIS A 83 14.72 -11.59 -26.40
C HIS A 83 15.28 -10.53 -27.36
N ARG A 84 15.65 -9.35 -26.85
CA ARG A 84 16.27 -8.28 -27.62
C ARG A 84 17.70 -8.65 -28.06
N GLU A 85 18.46 -9.35 -27.22
CA GLU A 85 19.79 -9.85 -27.59
C GLU A 85 19.73 -11.03 -28.57
N ALA A 86 18.64 -11.80 -28.55
CA ALA A 86 18.43 -12.94 -29.45
C ALA A 86 17.84 -12.58 -30.83
N THR A 87 17.47 -11.31 -31.06
CA THR A 87 16.92 -10.83 -32.34
C THR A 87 17.85 -9.76 -32.91
N PRO A 88 18.69 -10.07 -33.90
CA PRO A 88 19.63 -9.11 -34.50
C PRO A 88 18.94 -8.02 -35.33
#